data_AF-A0A382GBB8-F1
#
_entry.id   AF-A0A382GBB8-F1
#
_cell.length_a   1.000
_cell.length_b   1.000
_cell.length_c   1.000
_cell.angle_alpha   90.00
_cell.angle_beta   90.00
_cell.angle_gamma   90.00
#
_symmetry.space_group_name_H-M   'P 1'
#
loop_
_entity.id
_entity.type
_entity.pdbx_description
1 polymer ?
#
loop_
_entity_poly.entity_id
_entity_poly.type
_entity_poly.pdbx_seq_one_letter_code
_entity_poly.pdbx_strand_id
1 'polypeptide(L)'
;MNLIEKLICHNAIGLKRNFVKQGEIVVVKVARTLASEITQVGIEQTIRHLGVTKLWRDDRFFLSLDHSLDPRNYHEEKVRKRIKVCDDFSKEFNVKEYYGPNQSILHTEFYRQKCTPGTIIIGADSHSCAHGCLGSLAMGMGASDTCMPLICGKTWLQIPEVIQIKFIGEPNFAIVGKDIILHILKKFGRNTIALQRVVEFSGNIKCLSVDSRFAISNMATEFGALGGVFPADEVTQEFIQKRKKKSDEIPLYFRADEDAQYAG
;
A
#
# COMPACT_ATOMS: atom_id res chain seq x y z
N MET A 1 -3.58 -21.32 -5.59
CA MET A 1 -2.83 -20.09 -5.25
C MET A 1 -3.61 -19.24 -4.28
N ASN A 2 -2.95 -18.69 -3.28
CA ASN A 2 -3.56 -17.69 -2.39
C ASN A 2 -3.75 -16.34 -3.12
N LEU A 3 -4.43 -15.38 -2.47
CA LEU A 3 -4.75 -14.09 -3.08
C LEU A 3 -3.49 -13.31 -3.50
N ILE A 4 -2.46 -13.36 -2.66
CA ILE A 4 -1.21 -12.60 -2.83
C ILE A 4 -0.45 -13.15 -4.05
N GLU A 5 -0.33 -14.47 -4.16
CA GLU A 5 0.27 -15.14 -5.31
C GLU A 5 -0.43 -14.76 -6.62
N LYS A 6 -1.77 -14.70 -6.63
CA LYS A 6 -2.53 -14.27 -7.81
C LYS A 6 -2.28 -12.80 -8.17
N LEU A 7 -2.26 -11.91 -7.17
CA LEU A 7 -1.93 -10.50 -7.36
C LEU A 7 -0.54 -10.33 -7.97
N ILE A 8 0.45 -11.08 -7.46
CA ILE A 8 1.82 -11.02 -7.97
C ILE A 8 1.90 -11.62 -9.38
N CYS A 9 1.30 -12.79 -9.63
CA CYS A 9 1.26 -13.42 -10.95
C CYS A 9 0.68 -12.48 -12.01
N HIS A 10 -0.44 -11.81 -11.70
CA HIS A 10 -1.09 -10.89 -12.62
C HIS A 10 -0.21 -9.67 -12.95
N ASN A 11 0.50 -9.14 -11.97
CA ASN A 11 1.32 -7.95 -12.13
C ASN A 11 2.78 -8.25 -12.55
N ALA A 12 3.17 -9.53 -12.61
CA ALA A 12 4.52 -9.94 -12.98
C ALA A 12 4.84 -9.63 -14.46
N ILE A 13 6.08 -9.21 -14.71
CA ILE A 13 6.60 -8.90 -16.03
C ILE A 13 7.49 -10.04 -16.49
N GLY A 14 7.18 -10.63 -17.66
CA GLY A 14 7.98 -11.70 -18.26
C GLY A 14 7.81 -13.08 -17.62
N LEU A 15 6.81 -13.24 -16.74
CA LEU A 15 6.48 -14.54 -16.16
C LEU A 15 5.86 -15.44 -17.25
N LYS A 16 6.51 -16.57 -17.55
CA LYS A 16 6.06 -17.52 -18.60
C LYS A 16 5.02 -18.54 -18.11
N ARG A 17 4.79 -18.58 -16.80
CA ARG A 17 3.92 -19.54 -16.11
C ARG A 17 2.83 -18.80 -15.34
N ASN A 18 1.75 -19.49 -15.04
CA ASN A 18 0.61 -18.93 -14.31
C ASN A 18 0.72 -19.13 -12.79
N PHE A 19 1.94 -19.23 -12.26
CA PHE A 19 2.18 -19.39 -10.83
C PHE A 19 3.54 -18.78 -10.42
N VAL A 20 3.67 -18.46 -9.13
CA VAL A 20 4.91 -18.04 -8.49
C VAL A 20 5.23 -18.97 -7.32
N LYS A 21 6.51 -19.08 -6.94
CA LYS A 21 6.90 -19.81 -5.73
C LYS A 21 7.48 -18.86 -4.70
N GLN A 22 7.20 -19.14 -3.43
CA GLN A 22 7.77 -18.41 -2.31
C GLN A 22 9.30 -18.36 -2.40
N GLY A 23 9.89 -17.22 -2.04
CA GLY A 23 11.32 -16.97 -2.10
C GLY A 23 11.88 -16.61 -3.46
N GLU A 24 11.15 -16.82 -4.57
CA GLU A 24 11.58 -16.37 -5.90
C GLU A 24 11.56 -14.85 -6.00
N ILE A 25 12.43 -14.29 -6.84
CA ILE A 25 12.41 -12.86 -7.15
C ILE A 25 11.77 -12.67 -8.52
N VAL A 26 10.73 -11.85 -8.58
CA VAL A 26 10.04 -11.48 -9.82
C VAL A 26 10.07 -9.97 -10.00
N VAL A 27 9.95 -9.51 -11.24
CA VAL A 27 9.74 -8.10 -11.55
C VAL A 27 8.24 -7.87 -11.68
N VAL A 28 7.70 -6.91 -10.94
CA VAL A 28 6.26 -6.59 -10.94
C VAL A 28 6.00 -5.16 -11.38
N LYS A 29 4.90 -4.96 -12.12
CA LYS A 29 4.34 -3.62 -12.38
C LYS A 29 3.89 -3.01 -11.06
N VAL A 30 4.24 -1.75 -10.85
CA VAL A 30 3.76 -0.98 -9.70
C VAL A 30 2.78 0.05 -10.22
N ALA A 31 1.56 -0.01 -9.71
CA ALA A 31 0.47 0.80 -10.23
C ALA A 31 0.55 2.24 -9.70
N ARG A 32 0.91 2.40 -8.42
CA ARG A 32 1.08 3.69 -7.74
C ARG A 32 2.26 3.65 -6.78
N THR A 33 2.94 4.79 -6.65
CA THR A 33 3.97 5.01 -5.63
C THR A 33 3.54 6.13 -4.68
N LEU A 34 3.84 5.98 -3.38
CA LEU A 34 3.51 6.98 -2.36
C LEU A 34 4.77 7.46 -1.64
N ALA A 35 4.79 8.73 -1.24
CA ALA A 35 5.79 9.25 -0.31
C ALA A 35 5.25 10.45 0.48
N SER A 36 5.88 10.70 1.64
CA SER A 36 5.70 11.94 2.39
C SER A 36 6.91 12.86 2.23
N GLU A 37 6.81 14.08 2.75
CA GLU A 37 7.91 15.04 2.69
C GLU A 37 9.15 14.63 3.50
N ILE A 38 9.00 13.66 4.42
CA ILE A 38 10.14 13.08 5.14
C ILE A 38 10.95 12.20 4.20
N THR A 39 10.31 11.27 3.50
CA THR A 39 10.99 10.29 2.66
C THR A 39 11.33 10.83 1.27
N GLN A 40 10.61 11.86 0.81
CA GLN A 40 10.90 12.52 -0.45
C GLN A 40 12.30 13.13 -0.52
N VAL A 41 12.90 13.53 0.60
CA VAL A 41 14.29 14.02 0.62
C VAL A 41 15.27 12.93 0.16
N GLY A 42 15.06 11.68 0.58
CA GLY A 42 15.91 10.56 0.15
C GLY A 42 15.62 10.11 -1.28
N ILE A 43 14.36 10.17 -1.71
CA ILE A 43 13.95 9.91 -3.09
C ILE A 43 14.62 10.91 -4.03
N GLU A 44 14.54 12.21 -3.71
CA GLU A 44 15.16 13.28 -4.48
C GLU A 44 16.66 13.08 -4.62
N GLN A 45 17.38 12.82 -3.52
CA GLN A 45 18.82 12.55 -3.55
C GLN A 45 19.17 11.39 -4.49
N THR A 46 18.39 10.31 -4.43
CA THR A 46 18.60 9.13 -5.28
C THR A 46 18.32 9.44 -6.75
N ILE A 47 17.21 10.10 -7.08
CA ILE A 47 16.85 10.51 -8.45
C ILE A 47 17.92 11.41 -9.06
N ARG A 48 18.43 12.39 -8.29
CA ARG A 48 19.53 13.28 -8.74
C ARG A 48 20.82 12.53 -8.97
N HIS A 49 21.20 11.64 -8.05
CA HIS A 49 22.40 10.82 -8.17
C HIS A 49 22.37 9.95 -9.44
N LEU A 50 21.20 9.42 -9.78
CA LEU A 50 20.99 8.61 -10.99
C LEU A 50 20.86 9.45 -12.28
N GLY A 51 20.87 10.78 -12.19
CA GLY A 51 20.72 11.68 -13.34
C GLY A 51 19.33 11.59 -14.01
N VAL A 52 18.30 11.20 -13.26
CA VAL A 52 16.95 11.04 -13.81
C VAL A 52 16.32 12.42 -14.03
N THR A 53 15.89 12.66 -15.26
CA THR A 53 15.28 13.94 -15.68
C THR A 53 13.78 13.83 -15.95
N LYS A 54 13.22 12.61 -15.89
CA LYS A 54 11.79 12.35 -16.14
C LYS A 54 11.31 11.12 -15.38
N LEU A 55 10.12 11.18 -14.81
CA LEU A 55 9.43 10.03 -14.22
C LEU A 55 8.83 9.13 -15.31
N TRP A 56 8.72 7.83 -15.03
CA TRP A 56 8.05 6.88 -15.91
C TRP A 56 6.62 7.32 -16.22
N ARG A 57 5.88 7.72 -15.17
CA ARG A 57 4.56 8.34 -15.26
C ARG A 57 4.40 9.38 -14.16
N ASP A 58 4.11 10.61 -14.58
CA ASP A 58 3.93 11.77 -13.70
C ASP A 58 2.57 11.77 -12.94
N ASP A 59 1.69 10.84 -13.30
CA ASP A 59 0.36 10.64 -12.71
C ASP A 59 0.26 9.39 -11.81
N ARG A 60 1.40 8.73 -11.53
CA ARG A 60 1.49 7.55 -10.66
C ARG A 60 2.23 7.77 -9.35
N PHE A 61 2.62 9.01 -9.05
CA PHE A 61 3.28 9.35 -7.81
C PHE A 61 2.38 10.22 -6.93
N PHE A 62 1.94 9.67 -5.81
CA PHE A 62 1.15 10.35 -4.80
C PHE A 62 2.08 10.90 -3.71
N LEU A 63 2.32 12.21 -3.75
CA LEU A 63 3.20 12.90 -2.82
C LEU A 63 2.35 13.79 -1.90
N SER A 64 2.34 13.50 -0.60
CA SER A 64 1.55 14.24 0.40
C SER A 64 2.44 14.84 1.48
N LEU A 65 2.20 16.09 1.83
CA LEU A 65 2.88 16.75 2.95
C LEU A 65 1.99 16.63 4.19
N ASP A 66 2.36 15.73 5.11
CA ASP A 66 1.52 15.40 6.28
C ASP A 66 2.28 14.96 7.54
N HIS A 67 3.59 14.66 7.48
CA HIS A 67 4.31 14.10 8.62
C HIS A 67 5.00 15.13 9.53
N SER A 68 5.41 16.27 8.98
CA SER A 68 6.21 17.29 9.66
C SER A 68 5.44 18.61 9.88
N LEU A 69 4.14 18.61 9.62
CA LEU A 69 3.32 19.82 9.64
C LEU A 69 2.67 20.02 11.00
N ASP A 70 3.23 20.92 11.79
CA ASP A 70 2.61 21.39 13.03
C ASP A 70 2.71 22.92 13.10
N PRO A 71 1.65 23.64 13.52
CA PRO A 71 1.72 25.09 13.70
C PRO A 71 2.91 25.56 14.54
N ARG A 72 3.37 24.73 15.48
CA ARG A 72 4.48 25.03 16.40
C ARG A 72 5.86 24.90 15.75
N ASN A 73 6.02 24.12 14.68
CA ASN A 73 7.31 23.89 14.03
C ASN A 73 7.37 24.32 12.57
N TYR A 74 6.25 24.79 12.00
CA TYR A 74 6.17 25.13 10.57
C TYR A 74 7.17 26.21 10.14
N HIS A 75 7.58 27.08 11.06
CA HIS A 75 8.57 28.12 10.82
C HIS A 75 10.02 27.60 10.82
N GLU A 76 10.26 26.38 11.31
CA GLU A 76 11.60 25.81 11.39
C GLU A 76 12.21 25.58 10.01
N GLU A 77 13.47 25.98 9.85
CA GLU A 77 14.19 25.88 8.58
C GLU A 77 14.20 24.45 8.01
N LYS A 78 14.32 23.44 8.88
CA LYS A 78 14.31 22.03 8.49
C LYS A 78 12.98 21.61 7.86
N VAL A 79 11.85 22.04 8.43
CA VAL A 79 10.51 21.75 7.90
C VAL A 79 10.33 22.47 6.56
N ARG A 80 10.69 23.75 6.50
CA ARG A 80 10.61 24.56 5.27
C ARG A 80 11.46 24.00 4.13
N LYS A 81 12.66 23.47 4.43
CA LYS A 81 13.52 22.79 3.45
C LYS A 81 12.86 21.55 2.86
N ARG A 82 12.22 20.70 3.69
CA ARG A 82 11.51 19.49 3.21
C ARG A 82 10.34 19.84 2.30
N ILE A 83 9.54 20.82 2.70
CA ILE A 83 8.42 21.33 1.89
C ILE A 83 8.93 21.84 0.55
N LYS A 84 9.99 22.65 0.57
CA LYS A 84 10.61 23.18 -0.65
C LYS A 84 11.10 22.08 -1.59
N VAL A 85 11.73 21.03 -1.07
CA VAL A 85 12.16 19.87 -1.88
C VAL A 85 10.96 19.24 -2.61
N CYS A 86 9.82 19.08 -1.93
CA CYS A 86 8.62 18.52 -2.54
C CYS A 86 7.98 19.47 -3.57
N ASP A 87 7.91 20.77 -3.26
CA ASP A 87 7.40 21.80 -4.18
C ASP A 87 8.23 21.90 -5.45
N ASP A 88 9.56 21.93 -5.31
CA ASP A 88 10.48 22.03 -6.45
C ASP A 88 10.42 20.75 -7.29
N PHE A 89 10.42 19.58 -6.65
CA PHE A 89 10.29 18.29 -7.32
C PHE A 89 8.98 18.15 -8.08
N SER A 90 7.86 18.50 -7.45
CA SER A 90 6.53 18.38 -8.08
C SER A 90 6.41 19.25 -9.32
N LYS A 91 6.98 20.46 -9.31
CA LYS A 91 7.02 21.36 -10.47
C LYS A 91 7.94 20.85 -11.56
N GLU A 92 9.14 20.43 -11.21
CA GLU A 92 10.14 19.98 -12.18
C GLU A 92 9.70 18.71 -12.91
N PHE A 93 9.18 17.72 -12.17
CA PHE A 93 8.77 16.43 -12.70
C PHE A 93 7.28 16.37 -13.09
N ASN A 94 6.56 17.49 -12.98
CA ASN A 94 5.13 17.61 -13.29
C ASN A 94 4.24 16.61 -12.53
N VAL A 95 4.51 16.40 -11.23
CA VAL A 95 3.77 15.42 -10.41
C VAL A 95 2.31 15.83 -10.28
N LYS A 96 1.40 15.07 -10.90
CA LYS A 96 -0.03 15.41 -10.95
C LYS A 96 -0.76 15.20 -9.63
N GLU A 97 -0.23 14.33 -8.76
CA GLU A 97 -0.84 13.96 -7.48
C GLU A 97 0.00 14.48 -6.31
N TYR A 98 0.32 15.77 -6.36
CA TYR A 98 0.97 16.49 -5.28
C TYR A 98 -0.08 17.15 -4.38
N TYR A 99 0.01 16.86 -3.09
CA TYR A 99 -0.85 17.40 -2.04
C TYR A 99 0.01 18.19 -1.06
N GLY A 100 -0.14 19.52 -1.11
CA GLY A 100 0.60 20.43 -0.26
C GLY A 100 0.18 20.37 1.21
N PRO A 101 0.73 21.26 2.06
CA PRO A 101 0.45 21.24 3.49
C PRO A 101 -1.03 21.29 3.83
N ASN A 102 -1.47 20.47 4.79
CA ASN A 102 -2.84 20.39 5.29
C ASN A 102 -3.91 20.01 4.25
N GLN A 103 -3.53 19.40 3.12
CA GLN A 103 -4.50 18.96 2.10
C GLN A 103 -4.93 17.50 2.26
N SER A 104 -4.06 16.63 2.78
CA SER A 104 -4.30 15.19 2.86
C SER A 104 -3.43 14.54 3.92
N ILE A 105 -3.93 13.45 4.53
CA ILE A 105 -3.11 12.45 5.21
C ILE A 105 -2.84 11.33 4.20
N LEU A 106 -1.57 10.96 4.03
CA LEU A 106 -1.04 10.15 2.92
C LEU A 106 -1.96 8.97 2.56
N HIS A 107 -2.18 8.08 3.52
CA HIS A 107 -2.95 6.86 3.29
C HIS A 107 -4.45 7.11 3.20
N THR A 108 -4.98 8.11 3.91
CA THR A 108 -6.43 8.37 4.04
C THR A 108 -7.04 8.83 2.72
N GLU A 109 -6.47 9.84 2.07
CA GLU A 109 -7.03 10.30 0.79
C GLU A 109 -6.69 9.31 -0.34
N PHE A 110 -5.53 8.66 -0.27
CA PHE A 110 -5.13 7.69 -1.26
C PHE A 110 -6.05 6.47 -1.30
N TYR A 111 -6.39 5.83 -0.17
CA TYR A 111 -7.32 4.69 -0.20
C TYR A 111 -8.73 5.12 -0.65
N ARG A 112 -9.14 6.35 -0.32
CA ARG A 112 -10.46 6.89 -0.70
C ARG A 112 -10.58 7.18 -2.19
N GLN A 113 -9.53 7.66 -2.85
CA GLN A 113 -9.62 8.14 -4.23
C GLN A 113 -8.84 7.32 -5.26
N LYS A 114 -7.73 6.68 -4.88
CA LYS A 114 -6.71 6.19 -5.82
C LYS A 114 -6.46 4.70 -5.78
N CYS A 115 -6.51 4.09 -4.59
CA CYS A 115 -6.25 2.64 -4.44
C CYS A 115 -7.24 1.80 -5.27
N THR A 116 -6.74 0.89 -6.10
CA THR A 116 -7.57 0.10 -7.03
C THR A 116 -7.31 -1.40 -6.81
N PRO A 117 -8.34 -2.24 -6.60
CA PRO A 117 -8.19 -3.67 -6.35
C PRO A 117 -7.46 -4.35 -7.50
N GLY A 118 -6.64 -5.36 -7.18
CA GLY A 118 -5.87 -6.08 -8.19
C GLY A 118 -4.50 -5.49 -8.51
N THR A 119 -4.14 -4.38 -7.87
CA THR A 119 -2.88 -3.67 -8.13
C THR A 119 -1.80 -3.97 -7.09
N ILE A 120 -0.54 -3.65 -7.45
CA ILE A 120 0.58 -3.57 -6.52
C ILE A 120 0.93 -2.11 -6.28
N ILE A 121 1.08 -1.75 -5.00
CA ILE A 121 1.30 -0.37 -4.54
C ILE A 121 2.54 -0.35 -3.64
N ILE A 122 3.47 0.55 -3.91
CA ILE A 122 4.71 0.67 -3.14
C ILE A 122 4.76 2.07 -2.52
N GLY A 123 4.93 2.18 -1.21
CA GLY A 123 5.04 3.48 -0.55
C GLY A 123 6.31 3.60 0.28
N ALA A 124 6.87 4.81 0.32
CA ALA A 124 7.97 5.16 1.21
C ALA A 124 7.44 5.50 2.61
N ASP A 125 6.63 4.60 3.16
CA ASP A 125 6.01 4.66 4.49
C ASP A 125 5.56 3.26 4.92
N SER A 126 5.76 2.89 6.19
CA SER A 126 5.47 1.54 6.70
C SER A 126 3.99 1.17 6.66
N HIS A 127 3.11 2.15 6.82
CA HIS A 127 1.65 1.95 6.84
C HIS A 127 1.03 1.90 5.44
N SER A 128 1.86 1.86 4.38
CA SER A 128 1.39 1.62 3.01
C SER A 128 0.64 0.30 2.87
N CYS A 129 0.84 -0.65 3.79
CA CYS A 129 0.04 -1.87 3.92
C CYS A 129 -1.46 -1.63 4.10
N ALA A 130 -1.88 -0.44 4.54
CA ALA A 130 -3.27 -0.05 4.72
C ALA A 130 -4.14 -0.24 3.47
N HIS A 131 -3.55 -0.07 2.28
CA HIS A 131 -4.27 -0.14 1.01
C HIS A 131 -4.71 -1.56 0.63
N GLY A 132 -4.24 -2.59 1.35
CA GLY A 132 -4.74 -3.95 1.22
C GLY A 132 -6.20 -4.11 1.66
N CYS A 133 -6.79 -3.11 2.33
CA CYS A 133 -8.22 -3.07 2.65
C CYS A 133 -9.15 -3.13 1.43
N LEU A 134 -8.63 -2.74 0.26
CA LEU A 134 -9.34 -2.73 -1.02
C LEU A 134 -8.81 -3.83 -1.96
N GLY A 135 -8.10 -4.85 -1.47
CA GLY A 135 -7.58 -5.95 -2.32
C GLY A 135 -6.43 -5.58 -3.25
N SER A 136 -5.62 -4.60 -2.86
CA SER A 136 -4.31 -4.35 -3.47
C SER A 136 -3.21 -5.00 -2.62
N LEU A 137 -2.14 -5.48 -3.25
CA LEU A 137 -0.93 -5.82 -2.50
C LEU A 137 -0.12 -4.53 -2.32
N ALA A 138 -0.11 -4.00 -1.10
CA ALA A 138 0.56 -2.75 -0.79
C ALA A 138 1.62 -2.92 0.29
N MET A 139 2.80 -2.36 0.07
CA MET A 139 3.96 -2.57 0.93
C MET A 139 4.73 -1.27 1.16
N GLY A 140 5.24 -1.12 2.39
CA GLY A 140 6.22 -0.09 2.72
C GLY A 140 7.61 -0.52 2.27
N MET A 141 8.35 0.38 1.61
CA MET A 141 9.74 0.17 1.23
C MET A 141 10.60 1.40 1.56
N GLY A 142 11.92 1.25 1.52
CA GLY A 142 12.84 2.37 1.71
C GLY A 142 12.72 3.41 0.58
N ALA A 143 13.12 4.65 0.86
CA ALA A 143 13.10 5.74 -0.11
C ALA A 143 13.87 5.43 -1.42
N SER A 144 15.00 4.73 -1.33
CA SER A 144 15.75 4.34 -2.54
C SER A 144 15.02 3.26 -3.34
N ASP A 145 14.35 2.32 -2.69
CA ASP A 145 13.59 1.26 -3.38
C ASP A 145 12.37 1.83 -4.11
N THR A 146 11.72 2.85 -3.52
CA THR A 146 10.58 3.52 -4.16
C THR A 146 10.97 4.36 -5.38
N CYS A 147 12.26 4.62 -5.61
CA CYS A 147 12.72 5.26 -6.84
C CYS A 147 12.54 4.36 -8.06
N MET A 148 12.69 3.04 -7.92
CA MET A 148 12.53 2.11 -9.05
C MET A 148 11.16 2.22 -9.75
N PRO A 149 10.02 2.14 -9.04
CA PRO A 149 8.73 2.31 -9.69
C PRO A 149 8.52 3.73 -10.24
N LEU A 150 9.10 4.76 -9.63
CA LEU A 150 9.07 6.13 -10.17
C LEU A 150 9.82 6.26 -11.50
N ILE A 151 10.95 5.57 -11.64
CA ILE A 151 11.83 5.65 -12.81
C ILE A 151 11.38 4.73 -13.94
N CYS A 152 10.87 3.53 -13.61
CA CYS A 152 10.60 2.50 -14.62
C CYS A 152 9.22 1.83 -14.53
N GLY A 153 8.35 2.22 -13.58
CA GLY A 153 6.99 1.68 -13.43
C GLY A 153 6.93 0.26 -12.88
N LYS A 154 8.05 -0.26 -12.38
CA LYS A 154 8.19 -1.64 -11.89
C LYS A 154 9.23 -1.73 -10.78
N THR A 155 9.16 -2.81 -10.01
CA THR A 155 10.16 -3.13 -8.99
C THR A 155 10.42 -4.63 -8.93
N TRP A 156 11.48 -5.03 -8.23
CA TRP A 156 11.71 -6.42 -7.86
C TRP A 156 10.98 -6.73 -6.56
N LEU A 157 10.32 -7.88 -6.53
CA LEU A 157 9.64 -8.38 -5.36
C LEU A 157 10.06 -9.83 -5.13
N GLN A 158 10.59 -10.10 -3.94
CA GLN A 158 10.71 -11.48 -3.48
C GLN A 158 9.34 -11.96 -3.04
N ILE A 159 8.89 -13.10 -3.57
CA ILE A 159 7.57 -13.67 -3.24
C ILE A 159 7.56 -14.02 -1.74
N PRO A 160 6.73 -13.35 -0.93
CA PRO A 160 6.72 -13.58 0.51
C PRO A 160 5.95 -14.85 0.85
N GLU A 161 6.23 -15.41 2.03
CA GLU A 161 5.30 -16.37 2.64
C GLU A 161 3.99 -15.64 2.98
N VAL A 162 2.87 -16.37 2.89
CA VAL A 162 1.53 -15.84 3.15
C VAL A 162 0.92 -16.60 4.31
N ILE A 163 0.43 -15.87 5.31
CA ILE A 163 -0.34 -16.43 6.42
C ILE A 163 -1.79 -16.00 6.32
N GLN A 164 -2.70 -16.80 6.85
CA GLN A 164 -4.13 -16.53 6.81
C GLN A 164 -4.68 -16.16 8.19
N ILE A 165 -5.36 -15.02 8.27
CA ILE A 165 -6.28 -14.72 9.38
C ILE A 165 -7.71 -14.90 8.89
N LYS A 166 -8.32 -16.00 9.31
CA LYS A 166 -9.70 -16.34 8.98
C LYS A 166 -10.66 -15.85 10.06
N PHE A 167 -11.52 -14.91 9.69
CA PHE A 167 -12.59 -14.40 10.55
C PHE A 167 -13.77 -15.35 10.59
N ILE A 168 -14.27 -15.64 11.80
CA ILE A 168 -15.41 -16.51 12.05
C ILE A 168 -16.45 -15.71 12.85
N GLY A 169 -17.72 -15.83 12.46
CA GLY A 169 -18.81 -15.07 13.09
C GLY A 169 -18.81 -13.61 12.70
N GLU A 170 -19.46 -12.77 13.49
CA GLU A 170 -19.59 -11.34 13.27
C GLU A 170 -19.12 -10.57 14.52
N PRO A 171 -18.56 -9.37 14.37
CA PRO A 171 -18.22 -8.52 15.50
C PRO A 171 -19.50 -8.16 16.29
N ASN A 172 -19.40 -8.21 17.62
CA ASN A 172 -20.47 -7.72 18.49
C ASN A 172 -20.72 -6.22 18.27
N PHE A 173 -21.87 -5.73 18.75
CA PHE A 173 -22.19 -4.30 18.72
C PHE A 173 -21.04 -3.45 19.27
N ALA A 174 -20.75 -2.33 18.58
CA ALA A 174 -19.69 -1.38 18.87
C ALA A 174 -18.23 -1.88 18.69
N ILE A 175 -18.00 -3.12 18.26
CA ILE A 175 -16.66 -3.60 17.89
C ILE A 175 -16.31 -3.09 16.49
N VAL A 176 -15.21 -2.35 16.38
CA VAL A 176 -14.72 -1.78 15.11
C VAL A 176 -13.42 -2.44 14.65
N GLY A 177 -12.98 -2.14 13.42
CA GLY A 177 -11.73 -2.69 12.87
C GLY A 177 -10.50 -2.48 13.76
N LYS A 178 -10.44 -1.37 14.51
CA LYS A 178 -9.36 -1.09 15.47
C LYS A 178 -9.32 -2.13 16.61
N ASP A 179 -10.46 -2.48 17.18
CA ASP A 179 -10.55 -3.47 18.26
C ASP A 179 -10.12 -4.85 17.76
N ILE A 180 -10.54 -5.20 16.54
CA ILE A 180 -10.21 -6.46 15.89
C ILE A 180 -8.70 -6.60 15.72
N ILE A 181 -8.01 -5.60 15.15
CA ILE A 181 -6.56 -5.69 14.94
C ILE A 181 -5.78 -5.62 16.25
N LEU A 182 -6.23 -4.85 17.24
CA LEU A 182 -5.62 -4.87 18.57
C LEU A 182 -5.78 -6.24 19.25
N HIS A 183 -6.92 -6.90 19.06
CA HIS A 183 -7.12 -8.27 19.54
C HIS A 183 -6.19 -9.27 18.85
N ILE A 184 -6.03 -9.17 17.52
CA ILE A 184 -5.07 -9.98 16.75
C ILE A 184 -3.64 -9.79 17.29
N LEU A 185 -3.20 -8.54 17.44
CA LEU A 185 -1.88 -8.21 17.96
C LEU A 185 -1.68 -8.71 19.39
N LYS A 186 -2.71 -8.62 20.26
CA LYS A 186 -2.67 -9.17 21.62
C LYS A 186 -2.57 -10.69 21.62
N LYS A 187 -3.31 -11.37 20.74
CA LYS A 187 -3.39 -12.83 20.69
C LYS A 187 -2.12 -13.47 20.15
N PHE A 188 -1.58 -12.92 19.06
CA PHE A 188 -0.47 -13.52 18.34
C PHE A 188 0.89 -12.87 18.63
N GLY A 189 0.88 -11.67 19.23
CA GLY A 189 2.08 -10.90 19.52
C GLY A 189 2.54 -10.02 18.36
N ARG A 190 3.35 -9.02 18.69
CA ARG A 190 3.94 -8.07 17.74
C ARG A 190 5.18 -8.70 17.09
N ASN A 191 5.37 -8.56 15.78
CA ASN A 191 6.55 -9.05 15.05
C ASN A 191 6.83 -10.55 15.26
N THR A 192 5.78 -11.35 15.41
CA THR A 192 5.88 -12.79 15.65
C THR A 192 5.57 -13.56 14.37
N ILE A 193 4.37 -14.11 14.24
CA ILE A 193 3.98 -15.02 13.16
C ILE A 193 3.89 -14.32 11.80
N ALA A 194 3.68 -13.00 11.76
CA ALA A 194 3.60 -12.26 10.50
C ALA A 194 4.93 -11.64 10.05
N LEU A 195 6.02 -11.79 10.83
CA LEU A 195 7.30 -11.16 10.50
C LEU A 195 7.81 -11.57 9.11
N GLN A 196 8.03 -10.60 8.22
CA GLN A 196 8.44 -10.82 6.82
C GLN A 196 7.44 -11.63 5.97
N ARG A 197 6.19 -11.73 6.41
CA ARG A 197 5.11 -12.41 5.69
C ARG A 197 4.04 -11.42 5.26
N VAL A 198 3.17 -11.82 4.34
CA VAL A 198 1.94 -11.08 4.03
C VAL A 198 0.76 -11.77 4.70
N VAL A 199 -0.13 -10.98 5.29
CA VAL A 199 -1.34 -11.49 5.92
C VAL A 199 -2.48 -11.43 4.91
N GLU A 200 -3.08 -12.59 4.61
CA GLU A 200 -4.35 -12.66 3.90
C GLU A 200 -5.51 -12.73 4.91
N PHE A 201 -6.43 -11.78 4.83
CA PHE A 201 -7.63 -11.74 5.64
C PHE A 201 -8.79 -12.43 4.91
N SER A 202 -9.41 -13.45 5.52
CA SER A 202 -10.46 -14.25 4.86
C SER A 202 -11.60 -14.62 5.82
N GLY A 203 -12.57 -15.41 5.35
CA GLY A 203 -13.73 -15.82 6.16
C GLY A 203 -14.87 -14.80 6.10
N ASN A 204 -15.53 -14.53 7.23
CA ASN A 204 -16.69 -13.63 7.28
C ASN A 204 -16.30 -12.15 7.31
N ILE A 205 -15.72 -11.66 6.21
CA ILE A 205 -15.25 -10.28 6.08
C ILE A 205 -16.33 -9.33 5.54
N LYS A 206 -17.46 -9.87 5.05
CA LYS A 206 -18.57 -9.09 4.46
C LYS A 206 -19.23 -8.17 5.48
N CYS A 207 -19.17 -8.52 6.77
CA CYS A 207 -19.65 -7.69 7.87
C CYS A 207 -18.77 -6.46 8.14
N LEU A 208 -17.56 -6.39 7.59
CA LEU A 208 -16.61 -5.29 7.81
C LEU A 208 -16.72 -4.23 6.72
N SER A 209 -16.96 -2.98 7.13
CA SER A 209 -16.85 -1.81 6.25
C SER A 209 -15.42 -1.66 5.72
N VAL A 210 -15.25 -0.93 4.61
CA VAL A 210 -13.91 -0.61 4.07
C VAL A 210 -13.05 0.11 5.09
N ASP A 211 -13.63 0.99 5.91
CA ASP A 211 -12.87 1.71 6.96
C ASP A 211 -12.40 0.75 8.07
N SER A 212 -13.21 -0.24 8.45
CA SER A 212 -12.77 -1.30 9.37
C SER A 212 -11.65 -2.13 8.77
N ARG A 213 -11.75 -2.48 7.48
CA ARG A 213 -10.66 -3.17 6.76
C ARG A 213 -9.40 -2.32 6.67
N PHE A 214 -9.54 -1.01 6.45
CA PHE A 214 -8.43 -0.06 6.45
C PHE A 214 -7.73 -0.06 7.80
N ALA A 215 -8.47 0.06 8.92
CA ALA A 215 -7.89 0.00 10.25
C ALA A 215 -7.12 -1.31 10.51
N ILE A 216 -7.63 -2.44 10.03
CA ILE A 216 -6.99 -3.75 10.18
C ILE A 216 -5.72 -3.85 9.31
N SER A 217 -5.82 -3.55 8.02
CA SER A 217 -4.68 -3.60 7.09
C SER A 217 -3.58 -2.58 7.45
N ASN A 218 -3.97 -1.40 7.97
CA ASN A 218 -3.04 -0.34 8.36
C ASN A 218 -2.10 -0.79 9.48
N MET A 219 -2.61 -1.54 10.44
CA MET A 219 -1.82 -2.08 11.55
C MET A 219 -1.19 -3.45 11.27
N ALA A 220 -1.19 -3.90 10.00
CA ALA A 220 -0.43 -5.09 9.60
C ALA A 220 1.08 -4.88 9.82
N THR A 221 1.56 -3.64 9.67
CA THR A 221 2.96 -3.31 9.95
C THR A 221 3.33 -3.50 11.43
N GLU A 222 2.44 -3.19 12.39
CA GLU A 222 2.66 -3.52 13.80
C GLU A 222 2.72 -5.03 14.03
N PHE A 223 2.02 -5.82 13.23
CA PHE A 223 2.09 -7.27 13.32
C PHE A 223 3.44 -7.83 12.79
N GLY A 224 4.25 -6.99 12.14
CA GLY A 224 5.50 -7.35 11.47
C GLY A 224 5.29 -7.78 10.01
N ALA A 225 4.06 -7.69 9.52
CA ALA A 225 3.72 -8.07 8.16
C ALA A 225 4.25 -7.07 7.15
N LEU A 226 4.66 -7.59 5.99
CA LEU A 226 4.97 -6.79 4.80
C LEU A 226 3.73 -6.09 4.24
N GLY A 227 2.55 -6.71 4.41
CA GLY A 227 1.26 -6.22 3.97
C GLY A 227 0.11 -7.01 4.60
N GLY A 228 -1.10 -6.45 4.55
CA GLY A 228 -2.32 -7.11 5.00
C GLY A 228 -3.45 -6.91 4.01
N VAL A 229 -3.89 -7.97 3.34
CA VAL A 229 -4.77 -7.89 2.17
C VAL A 229 -6.12 -8.56 2.43
N PHE A 230 -7.20 -7.82 2.20
CA PHE A 230 -8.56 -8.35 2.11
C PHE A 230 -8.90 -8.66 0.65
N PRO A 231 -9.59 -9.77 0.34
CA PRO A 231 -10.13 -9.97 -1.00
C PRO A 231 -11.19 -8.89 -1.32
N ALA A 232 -11.07 -8.28 -2.50
CA ALA A 232 -11.96 -7.21 -2.95
C ALA A 232 -13.35 -7.76 -3.31
N ASP A 233 -14.37 -7.43 -2.55
CA ASP A 233 -15.75 -7.97 -2.65
C ASP A 233 -16.79 -6.91 -3.02
N GLU A 234 -18.07 -7.24 -2.86
CA GLU A 234 -19.18 -6.35 -3.21
C GLU A 234 -19.10 -5.04 -2.41
N VAL A 235 -18.70 -5.10 -1.13
CA VAL A 235 -18.45 -3.93 -0.28
C VAL A 235 -17.33 -3.04 -0.86
N THR A 236 -16.27 -3.67 -1.37
CA THR A 236 -15.15 -2.99 -2.03
C THR A 236 -15.60 -2.34 -3.34
N GLN A 237 -16.39 -3.06 -4.13
CA GLN A 237 -16.95 -2.56 -5.39
C GLN A 237 -17.85 -1.34 -5.17
N GLU A 238 -18.78 -1.41 -4.22
CA GLU A 238 -19.66 -0.30 -3.86
C GLU A 238 -18.88 0.93 -3.41
N PHE A 239 -17.83 0.73 -2.60
CA PHE A 239 -16.97 1.83 -2.13
C PHE A 239 -16.28 2.54 -3.31
N ILE A 240 -15.72 1.78 -4.26
CA ILE A 240 -15.03 2.35 -5.42
C ILE A 240 -16.00 3.05 -6.37
N GLN A 241 -17.20 2.49 -6.57
CA GLN A 241 -18.23 3.10 -7.43
C GLN A 241 -18.71 4.46 -6.91
N LYS A 242 -18.66 4.70 -5.60
CA LYS A 242 -19.04 5.96 -4.96
C LYS A 242 -17.98 7.07 -5.11
N ARG A 243 -16.80 6.78 -5.67
CA ARG A 243 -15.75 7.79 -5.87
C ARG A 243 -16.17 8.86 -6.88
N LYS A 244 -15.92 10.12 -6.55
CA LYS A 244 -16.22 11.26 -7.44
C LYS A 244 -15.39 11.23 -8.73
N LYS A 245 -14.14 10.76 -8.64
CA LYS A 245 -13.24 10.60 -9.78
C LYS A 245 -12.95 9.12 -9.96
N LYS A 246 -13.22 8.60 -11.16
CA LYS A 246 -12.84 7.24 -11.50
C LYS A 246 -11.32 7.17 -11.68
N SER A 247 -10.72 6.10 -11.15
CA SER A 247 -9.33 5.78 -11.49
C SER A 247 -9.26 5.38 -12.98
N ASP A 248 -8.14 5.66 -13.61
CA ASP A 248 -7.77 5.14 -14.93
C ASP A 248 -7.30 3.67 -14.85
N GLU A 249 -7.11 3.14 -13.64
CA GLU A 249 -6.81 1.74 -13.38
C GLU A 249 -8.10 0.91 -13.41
N ILE A 250 -8.04 -0.25 -14.08
CA ILE A 250 -9.18 -1.18 -14.17
C ILE A 250 -9.21 -2.01 -12.88
N PRO A 251 -10.31 -1.97 -12.10
CA PRO A 251 -10.42 -2.77 -10.88
C PRO A 251 -10.55 -4.26 -11.22
N LEU A 252 -9.73 -5.09 -10.58
CA LEU A 252 -9.77 -6.55 -10.72
C LEU A 252 -10.00 -7.21 -9.36
N TYR A 253 -10.95 -8.13 -9.30
CA TYR A 253 -11.45 -8.71 -8.06
C TYR A 253 -10.94 -10.14 -7.90
N PHE A 254 -9.73 -10.31 -7.38
CA PHE A 254 -9.14 -11.62 -7.15
C PHE A 254 -9.67 -12.29 -5.87
N ARG A 255 -9.68 -13.62 -5.88
CA ARG A 255 -9.97 -14.49 -4.75
C ARG A 255 -8.92 -15.58 -4.67
N ALA A 256 -8.56 -16.02 -3.47
CA ALA A 256 -7.76 -17.24 -3.31
C ALA A 256 -8.50 -18.45 -3.92
N ASP A 257 -7.74 -19.43 -4.40
CA ASP A 257 -8.29 -20.75 -4.75
C ASP A 257 -8.74 -21.50 -3.48
N GLU A 258 -9.68 -22.43 -3.64
CA GLU A 258 -10.22 -23.21 -2.50
C GLU A 258 -9.15 -24.06 -1.81
N ASP A 259 -8.17 -24.54 -2.58
CA ASP A 259 -7.05 -25.36 -2.14
C ASP A 259 -5.76 -24.56 -1.87
N ALA A 260 -5.87 -23.23 -1.77
CA ALA A 260 -4.74 -22.35 -1.50
C ALA A 260 -3.99 -22.76 -0.23
N GLN A 261 -2.66 -22.82 -0.34
CA GLN A 261 -1.77 -23.17 0.76
C GLN A 261 -1.25 -21.90 1.46
N TYR A 262 -1.08 -21.99 2.77
CA TYR A 262 -0.60 -20.91 3.63
C TYR A 262 0.52 -21.44 4.52
N ALA A 263 1.48 -20.57 4.83
CA ALA A 263 2.59 -20.89 5.74
C ALA A 263 2.17 -20.91 7.22
N GLY A 264 0.94 -20.48 7.53
CA GLY A 264 0.38 -20.40 8.88
C GLY A 264 -1.00 -19.76 8.90
#